data_AF-A0A7L1E987-F1
#
_entry.id   AF-A0A7L1E987-F1
#
_cell.length_a   1.000
_cell.length_b   1.000
_cell.length_c   1.000
_cell.angle_alpha   90.00
_cell.angle_beta   90.00
_cell.angle_gamma   90.00
#
_symmetry.space_group_name_H-M   'P 1'
#
loop_
_entity.id
_entity.type
_entity.pdbx_description
1 polymer ?
#
loop_
_entity_poly.entity_id
_entity_poly.type
_entity_poly.pdbx_seq_one_letter_code
_entity_poly.pdbx_strand_id
1 'polypeptide(L)'
;QVSPALRSPRFPVWLCSLSGRHSVLFSTDCRLLCDWRSERRFQLYFCSGQPEQTRTALLTVDTHSHHWEEAPREGPCSPGRRRPALEMAIRSRWPGATVSWNGTDPFF
;
A
#
# COMPACT_ATOMS: atom_id res chain seq x y z
N GLN A 1 -7.01 25.77 2.51
CA GLN A 1 -5.55 25.98 2.65
C GLN A 1 -4.94 24.72 3.26
N VAL A 2 -3.96 24.08 2.61
CA VAL A 2 -3.28 22.86 3.12
C VAL A 2 -2.00 23.28 3.84
N SER A 3 -1.73 22.72 5.02
CA SER A 3 -0.54 23.09 5.81
C SER A 3 0.77 22.75 5.06
N PRO A 4 1.85 23.53 5.20
CA PRO A 4 3.15 23.20 4.59
C PRO A 4 3.68 21.83 5.02
N ALA A 5 3.41 21.41 6.26
CA ALA A 5 3.77 20.09 6.76
C ALA A 5 3.03 18.93 6.05
N LEU A 6 1.84 19.18 5.50
CA LEU A 6 1.15 18.21 4.64
C LEU A 6 1.76 18.14 3.23
N ARG A 7 2.42 19.22 2.76
CA ARG A 7 3.14 19.21 1.48
C ARG A 7 4.47 18.47 1.56
N SER A 8 5.15 18.55 2.70
CA SER A 8 6.43 17.88 2.93
C SER A 8 6.37 17.13 4.27
N PRO A 9 5.76 15.94 4.31
CA PRO A 9 5.66 15.17 5.54
C PRO A 9 7.07 14.84 6.05
N ARG A 10 7.26 14.92 7.38
CA ARG A 10 8.52 14.52 8.04
C ARG A 10 8.60 13.02 8.30
N PHE A 11 7.45 12.37 8.39
CA PHE A 11 7.32 10.95 8.68
C PHE A 11 6.50 10.27 7.58
N PRO A 12 6.88 9.05 7.17
CA PRO A 12 6.16 8.27 6.16
C PRO A 12 4.90 7.68 6.77
N VAL A 13 3.92 8.53 7.08
CA VAL A 13 2.62 8.16 7.65
C VAL A 13 1.53 8.70 6.75
N TRP A 14 0.59 7.84 6.39
CA TRP A 14 -0.52 8.13 5.49
C TRP A 14 -1.83 7.68 6.11
N LEU A 15 -2.82 8.57 6.05
CA LEU A 15 -4.21 8.24 6.33
C LEU A 15 -4.84 7.76 5.02
N CYS A 16 -5.42 6.57 5.04
CA CYS A 16 -6.06 5.95 3.90
C CYS A 16 -7.57 5.90 4.15
N SER A 17 -8.35 6.51 3.26
CA SER A 17 -9.81 6.35 3.22
C SER A 17 -10.14 5.29 2.17
N LEU A 18 -10.36 4.05 2.62
CA LEU A 18 -10.57 2.89 1.77
C LEU A 18 -11.98 2.35 2.03
N SER A 19 -12.83 2.31 1.00
CA SER A 19 -14.19 1.76 1.08
C SER A 19 -15.03 2.32 2.24
N GLY A 20 -14.90 3.63 2.53
CA GLY A 20 -15.63 4.31 3.60
C GLY A 20 -15.03 4.11 5.01
N ARG A 21 -13.90 3.42 5.13
CA ARG A 21 -13.17 3.20 6.39
C ARG A 21 -11.87 3.98 6.41
N HIS A 22 -11.50 4.47 7.60
CA HIS A 22 -10.24 5.16 7.83
C HIS A 22 -9.21 4.16 8.34
N SER A 23 -8.01 4.19 7.75
CA SER A 23 -6.91 3.31 8.09
C SER A 23 -5.59 4.08 8.07
N VAL A 24 -4.57 3.53 8.70
CA VAL A 24 -3.23 4.12 8.75
C VAL A 24 -2.25 3.19 8.05
N LEU A 25 -1.49 3.75 7.12
CA LEU A 25 -0.36 3.10 6.47
C LEU A 25 0.90 3.89 6.85
N PHE A 26 1.96 3.22 7.29
CA PHE A 26 3.20 3.91 7.62
C PHE A 26 4.44 3.08 7.36
N SER A 27 5.60 3.73 7.29
CA SER A 27 6.91 3.08 7.38
C SER A 27 7.64 3.54 8.64
N THR A 28 8.58 2.74 9.11
CA THR A 28 9.52 3.16 10.16
C THR A 28 10.77 3.82 9.57
N ASP A 29 10.99 3.69 8.26
CA ASP A 29 12.13 4.29 7.56
C ASP A 29 11.77 5.64 6.93
N CYS A 30 12.24 6.73 7.51
CA CYS A 30 11.99 8.07 7.01
C CYS A 30 12.69 8.35 5.65
N ARG A 31 13.71 7.57 5.28
CA ARG A 31 14.42 7.72 4.00
C ARG A 31 13.52 7.42 2.80
N LEU A 32 12.45 6.65 3.02
CA LEU A 32 11.40 6.38 2.02
C LEU A 32 10.76 7.66 1.44
N LEU A 33 10.81 8.78 2.17
CA LEU A 33 10.30 10.07 1.69
C LEU A 33 11.29 10.84 0.81
N CYS A 34 12.59 10.62 0.98
CA CYS A 34 13.64 11.35 0.27
C CYS A 34 13.86 10.78 -1.13
N ASP A 35 13.97 9.45 -1.24
CA ASP A 35 14.21 8.79 -2.53
C ASP A 35 13.61 7.39 -2.57
N TRP A 36 12.28 7.33 -2.71
CA TRP A 36 11.58 6.06 -2.86
C TRP A 36 11.98 5.29 -4.13
N ARG A 37 12.53 5.97 -5.15
CA ARG A 37 12.93 5.32 -6.41
C ARG A 37 14.23 4.56 -6.27
N SER A 38 15.13 5.02 -5.40
CA SER A 38 16.33 4.28 -5.01
C SER A 38 16.00 3.09 -4.10
N GLU A 39 14.95 3.21 -3.28
CA GLU A 39 14.47 2.13 -2.42
C GLU A 39 13.68 1.08 -3.21
N ARG A 40 14.38 0.04 -3.67
CA ARG A 40 13.83 -1.01 -4.54
C ARG A 40 12.78 -1.88 -3.85
N ARG A 41 12.90 -2.05 -2.54
CA ARG A 41 12.01 -2.88 -1.73
C ARG A 41 11.98 -2.35 -0.30
N PHE A 42 10.80 -2.08 0.22
CA PHE A 42 10.62 -1.56 1.57
C PHE A 42 9.40 -2.15 2.27
N GLN A 43 9.34 -1.93 3.57
CA GLN A 43 8.25 -2.38 4.42
C GLN A 43 7.28 -1.25 4.73
N LEU A 44 6.00 -1.59 4.72
CA LEU A 44 4.92 -0.76 5.22
C LEU A 44 4.12 -1.52 6.28
N TYR A 45 3.66 -0.79 7.28
CA TYR A 45 2.78 -1.26 8.33
C TYR A 45 1.38 -0.72 8.06
N PHE A 46 0.39 -1.60 8.11
CA PHE A 46 -1.00 -1.24 7.85
C PHE A 46 -1.89 -1.59 9.04
N CYS A 47 -2.60 -0.57 9.53
CA CYS A 47 -3.61 -0.67 10.56
C CYS A 47 -4.97 -0.29 9.96
N SER A 48 -5.87 -1.26 9.79
CA SER A 48 -7.22 -1.06 9.24
C SER A 48 -8.17 -0.38 10.24
N GLY A 49 -7.85 -0.45 11.54
CA GLY A 49 -8.73 0.01 12.62
C GLY A 49 -9.97 -0.87 12.81
N GLN A 50 -10.06 -2.02 12.13
CA GLN A 50 -11.11 -2.99 12.31
C GLN A 50 -10.87 -3.84 13.56
N PRO A 51 -11.91 -4.20 14.34
CA PRO A 51 -11.79 -5.12 15.47
C PRO A 51 -11.16 -6.48 15.12
N GLU A 52 -11.39 -6.95 13.91
CA GLU A 52 -10.89 -8.23 13.39
C GLU A 52 -9.36 -8.20 13.19
N GLN A 53 -8.78 -7.01 13.00
CA GLN A 53 -7.34 -6.85 12.87
C GLN A 53 -6.67 -6.83 14.25
N THR A 54 -6.39 -8.03 14.76
CA THR A 54 -5.69 -8.20 16.05
C THR A 54 -4.20 -7.85 16.03
N ARG A 55 -3.60 -7.73 14.84
CA ARG A 55 -2.18 -7.38 14.64
C ARG A 55 -2.00 -6.47 13.44
N THR A 56 -1.05 -5.53 13.55
CA THR A 56 -0.64 -4.70 12.41
C THR A 56 -0.14 -5.57 11.26
N ALA A 57 -0.67 -5.33 10.06
CA ALA A 57 -0.26 -6.03 8.85
C ALA A 57 1.11 -5.49 8.39
N LEU A 58 2.09 -6.37 8.20
CA LEU A 58 3.38 -6.01 7.62
C LEU A 58 3.34 -6.32 6.13
N LEU A 59 3.48 -5.29 5.30
CA LEU A 59 3.51 -5.38 3.85
C LEU A 59 4.93 -5.22 3.33
N THR A 60 5.28 -5.99 2.31
CA THR A 60 6.49 -5.78 1.51
C THR A 60 6.09 -5.16 0.19
N VAL A 61 6.65 -3.99 -0.12
CA VAL A 61 6.43 -3.28 -1.38
C VAL A 61 7.69 -3.36 -2.22
N ASP A 62 7.56 -3.80 -3.47
CA ASP A 62 8.66 -3.92 -4.42
C ASP A 62 8.35 -3.11 -5.68
N THR A 63 9.17 -2.09 -5.97
CA THR A 63 8.92 -1.07 -7.00
C THR A 63 9.55 -1.38 -8.35
N HIS A 64 10.39 -2.42 -8.46
CA HIS A 64 11.03 -2.85 -9.72
C HIS A 64 10.28 -3.99 -10.42
N SER A 65 9.31 -4.57 -9.74
CA SER A 65 8.53 -5.69 -10.26
C SER A 65 7.47 -5.21 -11.26
N HIS A 66 7.85 -5.11 -12.53
CA HIS A 66 6.95 -4.68 -13.62
C HIS A 66 5.81 -5.67 -13.95
N HIS A 67 5.78 -6.85 -13.33
CA HIS A 67 4.80 -7.91 -13.63
C HIS A 67 3.35 -7.60 -13.22
N TRP A 68 3.10 -6.51 -12.47
CA TRP A 68 1.76 -6.20 -11.93
C TRP A 68 0.71 -5.90 -13.02
N GLU A 69 1.16 -5.42 -14.19
CA GLU A 69 0.36 -5.10 -15.39
C GLU A 69 0.17 -6.33 -16.30
N GLU A 70 1.00 -7.36 -16.13
CA GLU A 70 1.02 -8.59 -16.94
C GLU A 70 0.06 -9.67 -16.41
N ALA A 71 -0.70 -9.40 -15.34
CA ALA A 71 -1.78 -10.28 -14.92
C ALA A 71 -2.76 -10.46 -16.12
N PRO A 72 -3.15 -11.70 -16.46
CA PRO A 72 -3.75 -11.99 -17.76
C PRO A 72 -4.98 -11.12 -18.04
N ARG A 73 -5.17 -10.73 -19.30
CA ARG A 73 -6.46 -10.29 -19.84
C ARG A 73 -7.44 -11.46 -19.73
N GLU A 74 -7.97 -11.63 -18.54
CA GLU A 74 -8.94 -12.64 -18.23
C GLU A 74 -10.29 -12.19 -18.79
N GLY A 75 -10.86 -13.03 -19.67
CA GLY A 75 -12.15 -12.77 -20.32
C GLY A 75 -13.29 -12.62 -19.30
N PRO A 76 -14.51 -12.29 -19.76
CA PRO A 76 -15.59 -11.73 -18.93
C PRO A 76 -16.11 -12.61 -17.77
N CYS A 77 -15.56 -13.80 -17.54
CA CYS A 77 -16.11 -14.82 -16.65
C CYS A 77 -15.08 -15.59 -15.79
N SER A 78 -13.82 -15.16 -15.70
CA SER A 78 -12.98 -15.63 -14.57
C SER A 78 -13.32 -14.80 -13.33
N PRO A 79 -13.26 -15.37 -12.11
CA PRO A 79 -13.30 -14.59 -10.90
C PRO A 79 -11.99 -13.81 -10.80
N GLY A 80 -11.90 -12.71 -11.57
CA GLY A 80 -10.75 -11.83 -11.59
C GLY A 80 -10.40 -11.48 -10.16
N ARG A 81 -9.19 -11.87 -9.74
CA ARG A 81 -8.70 -11.74 -8.36
C ARG A 81 -9.00 -10.33 -7.86
N ARG A 82 -10.06 -10.19 -7.03
CA ARG A 82 -10.50 -8.89 -6.52
C ARG A 82 -9.31 -8.24 -5.84
N ARG A 83 -8.82 -7.13 -6.38
CA ARG A 83 -7.62 -6.48 -5.86
C ARG A 83 -8.00 -5.66 -4.62
N PRO A 84 -7.27 -5.78 -3.50
CA PRO A 84 -7.55 -4.98 -2.31
C PRO A 84 -7.41 -3.48 -2.61
N ALA A 85 -8.32 -2.67 -2.08
CA ALA A 85 -8.30 -1.21 -2.29
C ALA A 85 -6.98 -0.58 -1.80
N LEU A 86 -6.37 -1.15 -0.75
CA LEU A 86 -5.09 -0.69 -0.24
C LEU A 86 -3.96 -0.86 -1.26
N GLU A 87 -3.91 -1.98 -1.99
CA GLU A 87 -2.88 -2.19 -3.02
C GLU A 87 -2.99 -1.14 -4.13
N MET A 88 -4.22 -0.79 -4.52
CA MET A 88 -4.45 0.28 -5.49
C MET A 88 -3.99 1.64 -4.98
N ALA A 89 -4.22 1.94 -3.68
CA ALA A 89 -3.75 3.16 -3.06
C ALA A 89 -2.22 3.23 -2.93
N ILE A 90 -1.55 2.11 -2.62
CA ILE A 90 -0.08 2.02 -2.61
C ILE A 90 0.48 2.35 -4.00
N ARG A 91 -0.13 1.80 -5.06
CA ARG A 91 0.33 2.01 -6.44
C ARG A 91 0.13 3.41 -6.98
N SER A 92 -0.84 4.17 -6.48
CA SER A 92 -0.96 5.59 -6.85
C SER A 92 0.22 6.42 -6.35
N ARG A 93 0.87 5.98 -5.26
CA ARG A 93 2.08 6.59 -4.71
C ARG A 93 3.35 6.00 -5.31
N TRP A 94 3.37 4.69 -5.55
CA TRP A 94 4.51 3.97 -6.10
C TRP A 94 4.08 3.20 -7.36
N PRO A 95 4.06 3.87 -8.53
CA PRO A 95 3.64 3.27 -9.79
C PRO A 95 4.42 1.99 -10.08
N GLY A 96 3.67 0.95 -10.43
CA GLY A 96 4.19 -0.36 -10.75
C GLY A 96 4.68 -1.21 -9.58
N ALA A 97 4.45 -0.77 -8.35
CA ALA A 97 4.81 -1.56 -7.20
C ALA A 97 3.95 -2.84 -7.05
N THR A 98 4.59 -3.91 -6.62
CA THR A 98 3.93 -5.13 -6.17
C THR A 98 3.89 -5.16 -4.65
N VAL A 99 2.84 -5.79 -4.11
CA VAL A 99 2.56 -5.79 -2.67
C VAL A 99 2.42 -7.23 -2.21
N SER A 100 3.23 -7.63 -1.23
CA SER A 100 3.07 -8.88 -0.49
C SER A 100 2.52 -8.58 0.89
N TRP A 101 1.44 -9.25 1.27
CA TRP A 101 0.84 -9.17 2.61
C TRP A 101 1.54 -10.06 3.64
N ASN A 102 2.62 -10.75 3.24
CA ASN A 102 3.46 -11.57 4.12
C ASN A 102 2.65 -12.58 4.98
N GLY A 103 1.63 -13.21 4.39
CA GLY A 103 0.76 -14.17 5.06
C GLY A 103 -0.43 -13.56 5.82
N THR A 104 -0.59 -12.24 5.77
CA THR A 104 -1.72 -11.50 6.34
C THR A 104 -2.88 -11.46 5.33
N ASP A 105 -4.13 -11.63 5.78
CA ASP A 105 -5.31 -11.53 4.89
C ASP A 105 -5.59 -10.06 4.52
N PRO A 106 -5.69 -9.70 3.22
CA PRO A 106 -5.99 -8.34 2.81
C PRO A 106 -7.37 -7.77 3.17
N PHE A 107 -8.34 -8.60 3.60
CA PHE A 107 -9.76 -8.21 3.63
C PHE A 107 -10.41 -8.13 5.02
N PHE A 108 -9.64 -8.05 6.12
CA PHE A 108 -10.21 -7.82 7.46
C PHE A 108 -11.16 -6.60 7.49
#